data_AF-A0A1V1P131-F1
#
_entry.id   AF-A0A1V1P131-F1
#
_cell.length_a   1.000
_cell.length_b   1.000
_cell.length_c   1.000
_cell.angle_alpha   90.00
_cell.angle_beta   90.00
_cell.angle_gamma   90.00
#
_symmetry.space_group_name_H-M   'P 1'
#
loop_
_entity.id
_entity.type
_entity.pdbx_description
1 polymer ?
#
loop_
_entity_poly.entity_id
_entity_poly.type
_entity_poly.pdbx_seq_one_letter_code
_entity_poly.pdbx_strand_id
1 'polypeptide(L)'
;MKINYNVLKNQMGFNTPQTETGRFSLRSEFMRIKHNESSDATFRDELKKKCVADLWSVPEFRKYCRPFASQSLGPQAGIVISFGSQILYGKNFFGWPLSGGDHTYDPTNFATKVRSVGVWFEGYDNSQLSETPRIYLFPAGMDVMLAPDSTELDTREWTVVDQKLPIPLPVIGSDLNNPDWIPSLDSLDGSMVQIRRFSSFRAYHDSGYFDANQMSFESRLVGRSVWNTRWMLIIPGGIFHYDQDFGLEKFIENVKDIKLFFQTYAISGN
;
A
#
# COMPACT_ATOMS: atom_id res chain seq x y z
N MET A 1 25.33 -30.18 4.09
CA MET A 1 24.59 -28.97 3.63
C MET A 1 23.41 -28.61 4.52
N LYS A 2 22.38 -29.47 4.71
CA LYS A 2 21.19 -29.13 5.51
C LYS A 2 21.48 -28.65 6.94
N ILE A 3 22.47 -29.26 7.62
CA ILE A 3 22.88 -28.88 8.98
C ILE A 3 23.40 -27.43 9.02
N ASN A 4 24.28 -27.06 8.09
CA ASN A 4 24.84 -25.70 8.03
C ASN A 4 23.76 -24.65 7.74
N TYR A 5 22.84 -24.93 6.82
CA TYR A 5 21.71 -24.02 6.53
C TYR A 5 20.70 -23.91 7.68
N ASN A 6 20.47 -24.99 8.43
CA ASN A 6 19.61 -24.94 9.61
C ASN A 6 20.19 -24.06 10.73
N VAL A 7 21.52 -24.07 10.91
CA VAL A 7 22.21 -23.18 11.86
C VAL A 7 22.09 -21.72 11.40
N LEU A 8 22.32 -21.44 10.11
CA LEU A 8 22.22 -20.10 9.54
C LEU A 8 20.81 -19.51 9.68
N LYS A 9 19.75 -20.32 9.49
CA LYS A 9 18.37 -19.86 9.67
C LYS A 9 18.11 -19.32 11.08
N ASN A 10 18.67 -19.98 12.10
CA ASN A 10 18.53 -19.56 13.49
C ASN A 10 19.38 -18.32 13.78
N GLN A 11 20.59 -18.24 13.21
CA GLN A 11 21.47 -17.08 13.37
C GLN A 11 20.82 -15.81 12.81
N MET A 12 20.24 -15.86 11.60
CA MET A 12 19.61 -14.70 10.94
C MET A 12 18.33 -14.17 11.63
N GLY A 13 17.92 -14.72 12.79
CA GLY A 13 16.82 -14.16 13.59
C GLY A 13 15.42 -14.34 13.00
N PHE A 14 15.24 -15.10 11.91
CA PHE A 14 13.93 -15.31 11.26
C PHE A 14 12.86 -15.90 12.18
N ASN A 15 13.26 -16.59 13.25
CA ASN A 15 12.33 -17.24 14.19
C ASN A 15 11.89 -16.32 15.33
N THR A 16 12.53 -15.14 15.48
CA THR A 16 12.24 -14.17 16.54
C THR A 16 12.12 -12.76 15.96
N PRO A 17 11.16 -12.53 15.04
CA PRO A 17 10.99 -11.21 14.45
C PRO A 17 10.48 -10.20 15.48
N GLN A 18 10.95 -8.96 15.39
CA GLN A 18 10.42 -7.85 16.16
C GLN A 18 9.13 -7.36 15.49
N THR A 19 8.01 -7.37 16.19
CA THR A 19 6.74 -6.88 15.65
C THR A 19 6.45 -5.48 16.13
N GLU A 20 6.06 -4.60 15.21
CA GLU A 20 5.72 -3.22 15.53
C GLU A 20 4.46 -2.80 14.75
N THR A 21 3.63 -1.95 15.36
CA THR A 21 2.52 -1.27 14.68
C THR A 21 2.87 0.22 14.54
N GLY A 22 3.24 0.62 13.32
CA GLY A 22 3.48 2.02 12.98
C GLY A 22 2.18 2.73 12.65
N ARG A 23 2.03 3.97 13.15
CA ARG A 23 0.87 4.84 12.89
C ARG A 23 1.40 6.11 12.25
N PHE A 24 1.04 6.39 11.01
CA PHE A 24 1.62 7.51 10.27
C PHE A 24 0.55 8.50 9.84
N SER A 25 0.77 9.79 10.09
CA SER A 25 -0.12 10.86 9.66
C SER A 25 0.26 11.38 8.27
N LEU A 26 -0.67 11.36 7.32
CA LEU A 26 -0.44 12.03 6.04
C LEU A 26 -0.46 13.56 6.18
N ARG A 27 -1.17 14.11 7.17
CA ARG A 27 -1.21 15.55 7.40
C ARG A 27 0.08 16.10 8.03
N SER A 28 0.45 15.63 9.22
CA SER A 28 1.58 16.22 9.96
C SER A 28 2.94 15.68 9.56
N GLU A 29 3.03 14.38 9.28
CA GLU A 29 4.32 13.73 9.02
C GLU A 29 4.69 13.80 7.53
N PHE A 30 3.74 13.56 6.62
CA PHE A 30 3.99 13.63 5.18
C PHE A 30 3.88 15.04 4.61
N MET A 31 2.73 15.71 4.80
CA MET A 31 2.49 17.06 4.24
C MET A 31 3.09 18.19 5.09
N ARG A 32 3.58 17.90 6.31
CA ARG A 32 4.13 18.89 7.26
C ARG A 32 3.13 19.99 7.65
N ILE A 33 1.84 19.64 7.71
CA ILE A 33 0.75 20.54 8.11
C ILE A 33 0.32 20.22 9.54
N LYS A 34 0.21 21.23 10.41
CA LYS A 34 -0.13 21.02 11.82
C LYS A 34 -1.61 20.62 12.02
N HIS A 35 -1.90 19.84 13.06
CA HIS A 35 -3.25 19.53 13.53
C HIS A 35 -3.82 20.69 14.37
N ASN A 36 -4.12 21.81 13.72
CA ASN A 36 -4.84 22.91 14.34
C ASN A 36 -5.82 23.53 13.34
N GLU A 37 -6.85 24.20 13.88
CA GLU A 37 -7.92 24.80 13.07
C GLU A 37 -7.38 25.83 12.08
N SER A 38 -6.33 26.58 12.44
CA SER A 38 -5.70 27.57 11.56
C SER A 38 -5.03 26.96 10.33
N SER A 39 -4.63 25.69 10.38
CA SER A 39 -4.04 24.98 9.24
C SER A 39 -5.04 24.11 8.48
N ASP A 40 -6.29 24.02 8.92
CA ASP A 40 -7.30 23.17 8.26
C ASP A 40 -7.55 23.60 6.81
N ALA A 41 -7.64 24.90 6.54
CA ALA A 41 -7.77 25.41 5.17
C ALA A 41 -6.59 24.98 4.29
N THR A 42 -5.37 25.03 4.83
CA THR A 42 -4.16 24.60 4.10
C THR A 42 -4.18 23.10 3.79
N PHE A 43 -4.66 22.28 4.75
CA PHE A 43 -4.80 20.84 4.53
C PHE A 43 -5.85 20.52 3.46
N ARG A 44 -7.00 21.20 3.49
CA ARG A 44 -8.05 21.07 2.47
C ARG A 44 -7.53 21.43 1.08
N ASP A 45 -6.81 22.54 0.97
CA ASP A 45 -6.22 22.98 -0.30
C ASP A 45 -5.19 21.98 -0.81
N GLU A 46 -4.40 21.37 0.07
CA GLU A 46 -3.45 20.33 -0.33
C GLU A 46 -4.17 19.05 -0.81
N LEU A 47 -5.24 18.63 -0.15
CA LEU A 47 -6.07 17.51 -0.62
C LEU A 47 -6.72 17.80 -1.98
N LYS A 48 -7.23 19.03 -2.19
CA LYS A 48 -7.81 19.46 -3.48
C LYS A 48 -6.80 19.37 -4.63
N LYS A 49 -5.52 19.68 -4.40
CA LYS A 49 -4.47 19.50 -5.42
C LYS A 49 -4.23 18.02 -5.79
N LYS A 50 -4.61 17.08 -4.92
CA LYS A 50 -4.49 15.64 -5.14
C LYS A 50 -5.77 15.04 -5.74
N CYS A 51 -6.80 15.84 -5.97
CA CYS A 51 -8.01 15.40 -6.66
C CYS A 51 -7.74 15.18 -8.14
N VAL A 52 -8.31 14.11 -8.66
CA VAL A 52 -8.31 13.75 -10.08
C VAL A 52 -9.77 13.62 -10.50
N ALA A 53 -10.15 14.29 -11.60
CA ALA A 53 -11.52 14.25 -12.12
C ALA A 53 -11.90 12.85 -12.66
N ASP A 54 -10.92 12.09 -13.14
CA ASP A 54 -11.13 10.74 -13.63
C ASP A 54 -10.00 9.78 -13.24
N LEU A 55 -10.29 8.84 -12.34
CA LEU A 55 -9.36 7.77 -11.94
C LEU A 55 -8.97 6.85 -13.09
N TRP A 56 -9.77 6.74 -14.17
CA TRP A 56 -9.38 5.96 -15.35
C TRP A 56 -8.22 6.57 -16.12
N SER A 57 -8.00 7.89 -15.99
CA SER A 57 -6.83 8.57 -16.57
C SER A 57 -5.52 8.15 -15.88
N VAL A 58 -5.59 7.65 -14.64
CA VAL A 58 -4.43 7.24 -13.84
C VAL A 58 -3.94 5.86 -14.32
N PRO A 59 -2.73 5.75 -14.89
CA PRO A 59 -2.22 4.48 -15.42
C PRO A 59 -2.09 3.40 -14.34
N GLU A 60 -1.63 3.78 -13.16
CA GLU A 60 -1.48 2.88 -12.01
C GLU A 60 -2.80 2.29 -11.54
N PHE A 61 -3.90 3.06 -11.57
CA PHE A 61 -5.22 2.55 -11.24
C PHE A 61 -5.62 1.42 -12.21
N ARG A 62 -5.47 1.63 -13.52
CA ARG A 62 -5.80 0.61 -14.54
C ARG A 62 -4.91 -0.64 -14.45
N LYS A 63 -3.64 -0.44 -14.10
CA LYS A 63 -2.64 -1.51 -14.03
C LYS A 63 -2.77 -2.35 -12.76
N TYR A 64 -2.89 -1.70 -11.61
CA TYR A 64 -2.77 -2.35 -10.31
C TYR A 64 -4.11 -2.54 -9.58
N CYS A 65 -5.15 -1.76 -9.85
CA CYS A 65 -6.42 -1.84 -9.12
C CYS A 65 -7.47 -2.68 -9.85
N ARG A 66 -8.22 -3.49 -9.10
CA ARG A 66 -9.51 -4.04 -9.54
C ARG A 66 -10.48 -2.86 -9.64
N PRO A 67 -11.09 -2.60 -10.80
CA PRO A 67 -11.99 -1.47 -10.93
C PRO A 67 -13.25 -1.68 -10.07
N PHE A 68 -13.68 -0.62 -9.38
CA PHE A 68 -14.91 -0.62 -8.57
C PHE A 68 -16.16 -0.26 -9.38
N ALA A 69 -15.98 0.35 -10.55
CA ALA A 69 -17.03 0.73 -11.49
C ALA A 69 -16.63 0.29 -12.91
N SER A 70 -17.59 0.20 -13.83
CA SER A 70 -17.29 0.05 -15.26
C SER A 70 -16.83 1.39 -15.84
N GLN A 71 -15.94 1.36 -16.83
CA GLN A 71 -15.53 2.57 -17.56
C GLN A 71 -16.71 3.22 -18.30
N SER A 72 -17.74 2.43 -18.64
CA SER A 72 -18.97 2.91 -19.28
C SER A 72 -19.83 3.81 -18.39
N LEU A 73 -19.62 3.80 -17.07
CA LEU A 73 -20.33 4.68 -16.13
C LEU A 73 -19.80 6.12 -16.17
N GLY A 74 -18.76 6.39 -16.97
CA GLY A 74 -18.17 7.70 -17.11
C GLY A 74 -17.04 7.98 -16.12
N PRO A 75 -16.52 9.22 -16.11
CA PRO A 75 -15.43 9.66 -15.24
C PRO A 75 -15.72 9.34 -13.77
N GLN A 76 -14.71 8.86 -13.06
CA GLN A 76 -14.82 8.59 -11.63
C GLN A 76 -13.87 9.51 -10.87
N ALA A 77 -14.40 10.51 -10.18
CA ALA A 77 -13.56 11.43 -9.40
C ALA A 77 -12.94 10.71 -8.19
N GLY A 78 -11.81 11.22 -7.71
CA GLY A 78 -11.17 10.71 -6.49
C GLY A 78 -9.91 11.47 -6.11
N ILE A 79 -9.29 11.05 -5.01
CA ILE A 79 -8.01 11.58 -4.51
C ILE A 79 -6.91 10.55 -4.75
N VAL A 80 -5.77 10.99 -5.28
CA VAL A 80 -4.58 10.17 -5.50
C VAL A 80 -3.41 10.78 -4.74
N ILE A 81 -2.94 10.07 -3.71
CA ILE A 81 -1.79 10.49 -2.89
C ILE A 81 -0.65 9.50 -3.14
N SER A 82 0.48 10.01 -3.61
CA SER A 82 1.70 9.22 -3.77
C SER A 82 2.78 9.73 -2.82
N PHE A 83 3.46 8.80 -2.16
CA PHE A 83 4.52 9.08 -1.20
C PHE A 83 5.57 7.97 -1.22
N GLY A 84 6.82 8.30 -0.93
CA GLY A 84 7.85 7.30 -0.64
C GLY A 84 7.88 6.98 0.85
N SER A 85 8.41 5.82 1.21
CA SER A 85 8.79 5.51 2.58
C SER A 85 10.28 5.21 2.70
N GLN A 86 10.88 5.48 3.85
CA GLN A 86 12.30 5.27 4.14
C GLN A 86 12.52 4.74 5.54
N ILE A 87 13.59 3.97 5.73
CA ILE A 87 14.05 3.50 7.04
C ILE A 87 15.49 3.99 7.19
N LEU A 88 15.64 5.23 7.64
CA LEU A 88 16.91 5.91 7.76
C LEU A 88 17.01 6.60 9.11
N TYR A 89 18.20 6.58 9.70
CA TYR A 89 18.45 7.25 10.96
C TYR A 89 18.18 8.76 10.83
N GLY A 90 17.50 9.34 11.82
CA GLY A 90 17.19 10.77 11.88
C GLY A 90 16.15 11.26 10.86
N LYS A 91 15.46 10.35 10.17
CA LYS A 91 14.33 10.68 9.29
C LYS A 91 13.04 10.01 9.74
N ASN A 92 11.91 10.61 9.44
CA ASN A 92 10.61 9.98 9.61
C ASN A 92 10.32 8.96 8.49
N PHE A 93 9.23 8.23 8.63
CA PHE A 93 8.76 7.24 7.65
C PHE A 93 8.68 7.78 6.23
N PHE A 94 8.34 9.06 6.03
CA PHE A 94 8.21 9.70 4.71
C PHE A 94 9.53 10.29 4.17
N GLY A 95 10.64 10.20 4.91
CA GLY A 95 11.97 10.66 4.50
C GLY A 95 12.32 12.09 4.89
N TRP A 96 11.48 12.76 5.69
CA TRP A 96 11.78 14.09 6.23
C TRP A 96 12.70 14.02 7.45
N PRO A 97 13.48 15.07 7.78
CA PRO A 97 14.18 15.15 9.05
C PRO A 97 13.22 14.92 10.23
N LEU A 98 13.62 14.08 11.17
CA LEU A 98 12.78 13.65 12.28
C LEU A 98 12.42 14.82 13.20
N SER A 99 11.13 14.95 13.51
CA SER A 99 10.59 15.96 14.43
C SER A 99 9.73 15.30 15.52
N GLY A 100 9.40 16.05 16.57
CA GLY A 100 8.51 15.57 17.64
C GLY A 100 7.15 15.12 17.08
N GLY A 101 6.71 13.94 17.49
CA GLY A 101 5.45 13.33 17.03
C GLY A 101 5.55 12.55 15.71
N ASP A 102 6.71 12.56 15.04
CA ASP A 102 6.95 11.72 13.87
C ASP A 102 7.22 10.26 14.26
N HIS A 103 6.89 9.35 13.37
CA HIS A 103 7.18 7.92 13.50
C HIS A 103 8.28 7.51 12.52
N THR A 104 9.12 6.58 12.95
CA THR A 104 10.20 5.98 12.16
C THR A 104 10.32 4.49 12.48
N TYR A 105 10.81 3.73 11.52
CA TYR A 105 11.29 2.37 11.77
C TYR A 105 12.77 2.38 12.13
N ASP A 106 13.20 1.32 12.82
CA ASP A 106 14.58 1.15 13.25
C ASP A 106 15.48 0.64 12.08
N PRO A 107 16.50 1.39 11.65
CA PRO A 107 17.44 0.97 10.60
C PRO A 107 18.41 -0.13 11.03
N THR A 108 18.47 -0.50 12.32
CA THR A 108 19.25 -1.67 12.77
C THR A 108 18.65 -3.00 12.31
N ASN A 109 17.39 -2.98 11.86
CA ASN A 109 16.74 -4.12 11.24
C ASN A 109 17.00 -4.12 9.73
N PHE A 110 17.72 -5.13 9.22
CA PHE A 110 18.02 -5.18 7.80
C PHE A 110 16.76 -5.37 6.92
N ALA A 111 15.71 -5.98 7.49
CA ALA A 111 14.47 -6.25 6.80
C ALA A 111 13.26 -5.95 7.70
N THR A 112 12.55 -4.87 7.38
CA THR A 112 11.24 -4.53 7.98
C THR A 112 10.16 -4.76 6.95
N LYS A 113 9.29 -5.75 7.20
CA LYS A 113 8.29 -6.22 6.24
C LYS A 113 6.88 -5.94 6.70
N VAL A 114 6.01 -5.67 5.75
CA VAL A 114 4.58 -5.47 5.98
C VAL A 114 3.96 -6.81 6.39
N ARG A 115 3.23 -6.83 7.48
CA ARG A 115 2.32 -7.92 7.86
C ARG A 115 0.92 -7.64 7.32
N SER A 116 0.45 -6.42 7.58
CA SER A 116 -0.87 -5.98 7.19
C SER A 116 -0.93 -4.44 7.21
N VAL A 117 -1.89 -3.89 6.47
CA VAL A 117 -2.10 -2.43 6.37
C VAL A 117 -3.54 -2.04 6.72
N GLY A 118 -3.69 -0.83 7.24
CA GLY A 118 -4.98 -0.21 7.53
C GLY A 118 -4.95 1.30 7.24
N VAL A 119 -6.13 1.88 7.01
CA VAL A 119 -6.30 3.32 6.82
C VAL A 119 -7.43 3.80 7.71
N TRP A 120 -7.23 4.99 8.30
CA TRP A 120 -8.20 5.64 9.15
C TRP A 120 -8.39 7.11 8.75
N PHE A 121 -9.63 7.55 8.73
CA PHE A 121 -10.01 8.94 8.54
C PHE A 121 -10.39 9.54 9.88
N GLU A 122 -9.66 10.58 10.29
CA GLU A 122 -9.97 11.39 11.47
C GLU A 122 -10.86 12.55 11.06
N GLY A 123 -11.89 12.88 11.85
CA GLY A 123 -12.88 13.90 11.54
C GLY A 123 -13.85 13.50 10.42
N TYR A 124 -14.16 12.21 10.29
CA TYR A 124 -15.08 11.75 9.26
C TYR A 124 -16.54 12.02 9.66
N ASP A 125 -17.32 12.66 8.79
CA ASP A 125 -18.73 12.94 9.03
C ASP A 125 -19.62 11.83 8.47
N ASN A 126 -19.89 10.81 9.28
CA ASN A 126 -20.75 9.69 8.90
C ASN A 126 -22.25 10.03 8.85
N SER A 127 -22.65 11.26 9.21
CA SER A 127 -24.04 11.71 9.04
C SER A 127 -24.35 12.10 7.59
N GLN A 128 -23.32 12.51 6.84
CA GLN A 128 -23.43 12.94 5.44
C GLN A 128 -22.76 11.96 4.47
N LEU A 129 -21.81 11.17 4.96
CA LEU A 129 -21.00 10.26 4.16
C LEU A 129 -21.26 8.80 4.54
N SER A 130 -21.05 7.90 3.58
CA SER A 130 -21.22 6.45 3.76
C SER A 130 -20.38 5.90 4.90
N GLU A 131 -20.95 4.99 5.69
CA GLU A 131 -20.30 4.38 6.86
C GLU A 131 -19.11 3.45 6.50
N THR A 132 -19.01 3.05 5.24
CA THR A 132 -18.05 2.03 4.78
C THR A 132 -17.19 2.49 3.59
N PRO A 133 -16.41 3.57 3.73
CA PRO A 133 -15.54 4.02 2.66
C PRO A 133 -14.49 2.95 2.33
N ARG A 134 -14.19 2.77 1.05
CA ARG A 134 -13.19 1.82 0.55
C ARG A 134 -12.11 2.51 -0.26
N ILE A 135 -10.86 2.11 -0.04
CA ILE A 135 -9.67 2.73 -0.64
C ILE A 135 -8.73 1.66 -1.19
N TYR A 136 -7.74 2.10 -1.97
CA TYR A 136 -6.63 1.27 -2.44
C TYR A 136 -5.32 1.79 -1.87
N LEU A 137 -4.48 0.90 -1.36
CA LEU A 137 -3.09 1.20 -1.03
C LEU A 137 -2.22 0.11 -1.65
N PHE A 138 -1.28 0.50 -2.50
CA PHE A 138 -0.38 -0.44 -3.14
C PHE A 138 0.98 0.21 -3.47
N PRO A 139 2.05 -0.60 -3.52
CA PRO A 139 3.36 -0.14 -3.95
C PRO A 139 3.39 -0.03 -5.49
N ALA A 140 3.82 1.12 -5.97
CA ALA A 140 4.01 1.42 -7.39
C ALA A 140 5.49 1.67 -7.75
N GLY A 141 6.39 1.54 -6.77
CA GLY A 141 7.85 1.62 -6.91
C GLY A 141 8.56 0.34 -6.48
N MET A 142 9.88 0.44 -6.36
CA MET A 142 10.78 -0.62 -5.90
C MET A 142 10.74 -0.80 -4.39
N ASP A 143 10.75 -2.04 -3.95
CA ASP A 143 10.98 -2.42 -2.55
C ASP A 143 12.47 -2.31 -2.25
N VAL A 144 12.79 -1.76 -1.07
CA VAL A 144 14.17 -1.54 -0.62
C VAL A 144 14.37 -2.29 0.70
N MET A 145 15.50 -2.96 0.89
CA MET A 145 15.94 -3.46 2.19
C MET A 145 17.42 -3.18 2.37
N LEU A 146 17.89 -3.19 3.60
CA LEU A 146 19.33 -3.10 3.87
C LEU A 146 20.00 -4.45 3.56
N ALA A 147 21.29 -4.39 3.24
CA ALA A 147 22.16 -5.55 3.22
C ALA A 147 22.36 -6.04 4.67
N PRO A 148 22.24 -7.35 4.93
CA PRO A 148 22.21 -7.89 6.28
C PRO A 148 23.58 -7.84 6.98
N ASP A 149 24.66 -7.72 6.22
CA ASP A 149 26.07 -7.78 6.64
C ASP A 149 26.79 -6.43 6.48
N SER A 150 26.09 -5.39 6.04
CA SER A 150 26.67 -4.07 5.77
C SER A 150 26.77 -3.23 7.04
N THR A 151 27.97 -2.71 7.32
CA THR A 151 28.19 -1.70 8.37
C THR A 151 27.83 -0.29 7.93
N GLU A 152 27.77 -0.04 6.63
CA GLU A 152 27.51 1.29 6.03
C GLU A 152 26.05 1.48 5.60
N LEU A 153 25.15 0.57 6.03
CA LEU A 153 23.72 0.57 5.65
C LEU A 153 23.47 0.51 4.12
N ASP A 154 24.26 -0.28 3.39
CA ASP A 154 24.05 -0.54 1.96
C ASP A 154 22.64 -1.08 1.70
N THR A 155 22.03 -0.66 0.58
CA THR A 155 20.67 -1.03 0.21
C THR A 155 20.64 -2.04 -0.93
N ARG A 156 19.56 -2.81 -0.98
CA ARG A 156 19.19 -3.71 -2.08
C ARG A 156 17.79 -3.35 -2.51
N GLU A 157 17.58 -3.25 -3.82
CA GLU A 157 16.33 -2.78 -4.39
C GLU A 157 15.83 -3.74 -5.48
N TRP A 158 14.53 -4.01 -5.51
CA TRP A 158 13.93 -4.83 -6.55
C TRP A 158 12.46 -4.46 -6.78
N THR A 159 11.97 -4.83 -7.96
CA THR A 159 10.54 -4.70 -8.28
C THR A 159 9.83 -6.01 -7.98
N VAL A 160 8.77 -5.95 -7.17
CA VAL A 160 7.91 -7.12 -6.90
C VAL A 160 6.63 -6.99 -7.71
N VAL A 161 6.34 -8.02 -8.52
CA VAL A 161 5.10 -8.13 -9.30
C VAL A 161 4.37 -9.39 -8.88
N ASP A 162 3.11 -9.25 -8.47
CA ASP A 162 2.22 -10.39 -8.22
C ASP A 162 1.55 -10.80 -9.55
N GLN A 163 1.83 -12.00 -10.01
CA GLN A 163 1.36 -12.52 -11.30
C GLN A 163 0.32 -13.62 -11.12
N LYS A 164 -0.69 -13.63 -12.00
CA LYS A 164 -1.62 -14.75 -12.13
C LYS A 164 -0.93 -15.83 -12.96
N LEU A 165 -0.74 -17.01 -12.37
CA LEU A 165 -0.32 -18.19 -13.12
C LEU A 165 -1.46 -18.63 -14.06
N PRO A 166 -1.21 -18.75 -15.38
CA PRO A 166 -2.16 -19.32 -16.31
C PRO A 166 -2.37 -20.81 -16.01
N ILE A 167 -3.54 -21.32 -16.38
CA ILE A 167 -3.88 -22.73 -16.15
C ILE A 167 -3.25 -23.54 -17.29
N PRO A 168 -2.50 -24.62 -16.98
CA PRO A 168 -1.99 -25.49 -18.02
C PRO A 168 -3.14 -26.28 -18.66
N LEU A 169 -3.17 -26.31 -19.98
CA LEU A 169 -4.04 -27.17 -20.78
C LEU A 169 -3.40 -28.56 -20.90
N PRO A 170 -4.20 -29.65 -20.85
CA PRO A 170 -3.68 -31.00 -21.02
C PRO A 170 -3.15 -31.20 -22.45
N VAL A 171 -1.92 -31.70 -22.56
CA VAL A 171 -1.31 -32.05 -23.85
C VAL A 171 -2.00 -33.31 -24.39
N ILE A 172 -2.55 -33.24 -25.60
CA ILE A 172 -3.19 -34.38 -26.27
C ILE A 172 -2.35 -34.92 -27.43
N GLY A 173 -2.65 -36.13 -27.88
CA GLY A 173 -1.87 -36.81 -28.93
C GLY A 173 -1.82 -36.06 -30.27
N SER A 174 -2.78 -35.19 -30.56
CA SER A 174 -2.74 -34.31 -31.75
C SER A 174 -1.67 -33.23 -31.64
N ASP A 175 -1.40 -32.73 -30.44
CA ASP A 175 -0.43 -31.65 -30.20
C ASP A 175 1.00 -32.16 -30.39
N LEU A 176 1.28 -33.40 -29.96
CA LEU A 176 2.57 -34.06 -30.13
C LEU A 176 2.91 -34.34 -31.61
N ASN A 177 1.90 -34.40 -32.47
CA ASN A 177 2.07 -34.61 -33.91
C ASN A 177 2.12 -33.29 -34.70
N ASN A 178 1.93 -32.16 -34.04
CA ASN A 178 2.01 -30.84 -34.67
C ASN A 178 3.43 -30.26 -34.52
N PRO A 179 4.22 -30.13 -35.60
CA PRO A 179 5.58 -29.60 -35.53
C PRO A 179 5.64 -28.12 -35.14
N ASP A 180 4.54 -27.38 -35.28
CA ASP A 180 4.43 -25.97 -34.90
C ASP A 180 3.97 -25.78 -33.44
N TRP A 181 3.67 -26.86 -32.71
CA TRP A 181 3.22 -26.77 -31.32
C TRP A 181 4.39 -26.47 -30.38
N ILE A 182 4.27 -25.36 -29.65
CA ILE A 182 5.26 -24.89 -28.69
C ILE A 182 4.71 -25.10 -27.27
N PRO A 183 5.20 -26.10 -26.51
CA PRO A 183 4.66 -26.42 -25.19
C PRO A 183 4.59 -25.21 -24.25
N SER A 184 5.55 -24.28 -24.27
CA SER A 184 5.57 -23.13 -23.37
C SER A 184 4.54 -22.03 -23.69
N LEU A 185 3.94 -22.05 -24.88
CA LEU A 185 2.98 -21.04 -25.35
C LEU A 185 1.59 -21.65 -25.53
N ASP A 186 1.52 -22.82 -26.14
CA ASP A 186 0.25 -23.45 -26.55
C ASP A 186 -0.37 -24.32 -25.46
N SER A 187 0.37 -24.63 -24.39
CA SER A 187 -0.16 -25.36 -23.24
C SER A 187 -0.75 -24.46 -22.15
N LEU A 188 -0.86 -23.14 -22.37
CA LEU A 188 -1.28 -22.19 -21.32
C LEU A 188 -2.55 -21.43 -21.72
N ASP A 189 -3.57 -21.46 -20.86
CA ASP A 189 -4.72 -20.56 -20.98
C ASP A 189 -4.40 -19.19 -20.34
N GLY A 190 -3.98 -18.25 -21.18
CA GLY A 190 -3.71 -16.86 -20.82
C GLY A 190 -2.23 -16.46 -20.87
N SER A 191 -1.92 -15.26 -20.36
CA SER A 191 -0.55 -14.72 -20.36
C SER A 191 0.14 -14.90 -19.02
N MET A 192 1.38 -15.41 -19.04
CA MET A 192 2.29 -15.44 -17.89
C MET A 192 2.63 -14.05 -17.32
N VAL A 193 2.29 -12.97 -18.05
CA VAL A 193 2.60 -11.58 -17.67
C VAL A 193 1.42 -10.90 -16.94
N GLN A 194 0.27 -11.57 -16.78
CA GLN A 194 -0.91 -10.93 -16.21
C GLN A 194 -0.73 -10.62 -14.71
N ILE A 195 -0.79 -9.33 -14.36
CA ILE A 195 -0.68 -8.88 -12.97
C ILE A 195 -1.98 -9.14 -12.22
N ARG A 196 -1.86 -9.71 -11.02
CA ARG A 196 -2.96 -9.86 -10.08
C ARG A 196 -3.25 -8.53 -9.42
N ARG A 197 -4.34 -7.88 -9.86
CA ARG A 197 -4.78 -6.58 -9.37
C ARG A 197 -5.27 -6.61 -7.91
N PHE A 198 -5.03 -5.52 -7.18
CA PHE A 198 -5.44 -5.27 -5.80
C PHE A 198 -6.93 -4.90 -5.71
N SER A 199 -7.62 -5.46 -4.74
CA SER A 199 -8.98 -5.06 -4.38
C SER A 199 -8.96 -3.87 -3.43
N SER A 200 -10.02 -3.07 -3.41
CA SER A 200 -10.20 -2.04 -2.39
C SER A 200 -10.54 -2.65 -1.03
N PHE A 201 -10.01 -2.08 0.05
CA PHE A 201 -10.32 -2.45 1.43
C PHE A 201 -10.95 -1.29 2.20
N ARG A 202 -11.57 -1.58 3.34
CA ARG A 202 -12.30 -0.60 4.15
C ARG A 202 -11.33 0.38 4.83
N ALA A 203 -11.59 1.68 4.69
CA ALA A 203 -11.04 2.69 5.59
C ALA A 203 -11.99 2.85 6.79
N TYR A 204 -11.43 2.97 7.98
CA TYR A 204 -12.18 3.15 9.22
C TYR A 204 -12.17 4.62 9.64
N HIS A 205 -12.99 4.99 10.61
CA HIS A 205 -13.16 6.39 11.02
C HIS A 205 -13.64 6.53 12.47
N ASP A 206 -13.55 7.75 13.00
CA ASP A 206 -13.59 8.11 14.42
C ASP A 206 -14.97 8.26 15.08
N SER A 207 -16.08 8.17 14.34
CA SER A 207 -17.43 8.27 14.89
C SER A 207 -17.88 7.02 15.68
N GLY A 208 -17.07 6.59 16.66
CA GLY A 208 -17.32 5.39 17.48
C GLY A 208 -16.22 4.94 18.45
N TYR A 209 -15.14 5.73 18.64
CA TYR A 209 -13.84 5.33 19.25
C TYR A 209 -12.93 4.49 18.35
N PHE A 210 -11.65 4.87 18.30
CA PHE A 210 -10.60 4.11 17.62
C PHE A 210 -10.25 2.84 18.40
N ASP A 211 -10.55 1.68 17.82
CA ASP A 211 -10.10 0.39 18.33
C ASP A 211 -9.40 -0.40 17.21
N ALA A 212 -8.08 -0.58 17.36
CA ALA A 212 -7.28 -1.37 16.41
C ALA A 212 -7.75 -2.84 16.33
N ASN A 213 -8.45 -3.35 17.35
CA ASN A 213 -9.04 -4.69 17.34
C ASN A 213 -10.31 -4.78 16.47
N GLN A 214 -10.92 -3.64 16.15
CA GLN A 214 -12.11 -3.55 15.28
C GLN A 214 -11.73 -3.31 13.82
N MET A 215 -10.45 -3.02 13.54
CA MET A 215 -9.93 -2.91 12.18
C MET A 215 -9.65 -4.28 11.59
N SER A 216 -10.26 -4.55 10.43
CA SER A 216 -9.80 -5.60 9.54
C SER A 216 -8.64 -5.05 8.71
N PHE A 217 -7.47 -5.68 8.82
CA PHE A 217 -6.28 -5.28 8.07
C PHE A 217 -6.19 -6.02 6.75
N GLU A 218 -5.74 -5.32 5.71
CA GLU A 218 -5.45 -5.93 4.41
C GLU A 218 -4.07 -6.61 4.46
N SER A 219 -4.03 -7.91 4.13
CA SER A 219 -2.82 -8.74 4.22
C SER A 219 -2.20 -9.05 2.86
N ARG A 220 -2.78 -8.54 1.76
CA ARG A 220 -2.25 -8.68 0.40
C ARG A 220 -0.81 -8.22 0.21
N LEU A 221 -0.35 -7.30 1.06
CA LEU A 221 0.99 -6.75 1.04
C LEU A 221 1.95 -7.50 1.97
N VAL A 222 1.53 -8.63 2.55
CA VAL A 222 2.37 -9.41 3.47
C VAL A 222 3.72 -9.76 2.83
N GLY A 223 4.79 -9.53 3.58
CA GLY A 223 6.16 -9.83 3.15
C GLY A 223 6.80 -8.82 2.20
N ARG A 224 6.05 -7.81 1.73
CA ARG A 224 6.61 -6.65 1.01
C ARG A 224 7.48 -5.82 1.95
N SER A 225 8.49 -5.16 1.41
CA SER A 225 9.27 -4.23 2.22
C SER A 225 8.43 -3.02 2.59
N VAL A 226 8.56 -2.57 3.84
CA VAL A 226 7.95 -1.34 4.31
C VAL A 226 8.65 -0.12 3.70
N TRP A 227 9.96 -0.22 3.44
CA TRP A 227 10.70 0.76 2.65
C TRP A 227 10.40 0.53 1.16
N ASN A 228 9.64 1.45 0.56
CA ASN A 228 9.35 1.44 -0.85
C ASN A 228 9.51 2.85 -1.43
N THR A 229 10.11 2.92 -2.61
CA THR A 229 10.37 4.19 -3.31
C THR A 229 9.08 4.94 -3.66
N ARG A 230 7.94 4.24 -3.80
CA ARG A 230 6.66 4.85 -4.11
C ARG A 230 5.45 3.98 -3.73
N TRP A 231 4.73 4.41 -2.72
CA TRP A 231 3.36 4.01 -2.43
C TRP A 231 2.34 4.88 -3.18
N MET A 232 1.19 4.30 -3.48
CA MET A 232 0.04 5.00 -4.01
C MET A 232 -1.22 4.65 -3.21
N LEU A 233 -1.82 5.68 -2.65
CA LEU A 233 -3.12 5.66 -1.99
C LEU A 233 -4.15 6.28 -2.93
N ILE A 234 -5.21 5.54 -3.25
CA ILE A 234 -6.34 6.02 -4.06
C ILE A 234 -7.60 5.96 -3.22
N ILE A 235 -8.28 7.10 -3.12
CA ILE A 235 -9.56 7.25 -2.43
C ILE A 235 -10.60 7.63 -3.50
N PRO A 236 -11.45 6.68 -3.94
CA PRO A 236 -12.53 6.98 -4.88
C PRO A 236 -13.53 7.99 -4.29
N GLY A 237 -14.11 8.87 -5.10
CA GLY A 237 -15.16 9.81 -4.66
C GLY A 237 -16.52 9.14 -4.49
N GLY A 238 -16.87 8.22 -5.41
CA GLY A 238 -18.16 7.51 -5.41
C GLY A 238 -18.39 6.52 -4.26
N ILE A 239 -17.45 6.38 -3.33
CA ILE A 239 -17.64 5.59 -2.09
C ILE A 239 -18.26 6.42 -0.96
N PHE A 240 -18.19 7.74 -1.02
CA PHE A 240 -18.65 8.63 0.05
C PHE A 240 -20.14 8.92 -0.02
N HIS A 241 -20.67 9.12 -1.22
CA HIS A 241 -22.07 9.49 -1.44
C HIS A 241 -22.49 9.10 -2.87
N TYR A 242 -23.80 9.05 -3.16
CA TYR A 242 -24.29 8.72 -4.51
C TYR A 242 -23.84 9.77 -5.55
N ASP A 243 -23.84 11.04 -5.13
CA ASP A 243 -23.22 12.15 -5.84
C ASP A 243 -21.74 12.21 -5.44
N GLN A 244 -20.87 11.94 -6.41
CA GLN A 244 -19.43 11.81 -6.21
C GLN A 244 -18.77 13.14 -5.84
N ASP A 245 -19.23 14.23 -6.45
CA ASP A 245 -18.64 15.56 -6.26
C ASP A 245 -19.00 16.06 -4.86
N PHE A 246 -20.27 15.93 -4.47
CA PHE A 246 -20.72 16.22 -3.11
C PHE A 246 -19.97 15.38 -2.06
N GLY A 247 -19.87 14.06 -2.28
CA GLY A 247 -19.19 13.17 -1.34
C GLY A 247 -17.70 13.50 -1.17
N LEU A 248 -17.02 13.82 -2.26
CA LEU A 248 -15.61 14.19 -2.24
C LEU A 248 -15.38 15.55 -1.56
N GLU A 249 -16.23 16.54 -1.86
CA GLU A 249 -16.16 17.85 -1.23
C GLU A 249 -16.40 17.76 0.28
N LYS A 250 -17.47 17.06 0.71
CA LYS A 250 -17.76 16.86 2.14
C LYS A 250 -16.69 16.07 2.87
N PHE A 251 -16.09 15.08 2.22
CA PHE A 251 -14.94 14.39 2.79
C PHE A 251 -13.78 15.37 3.04
N ILE A 252 -13.40 16.15 2.04
CA ILE A 252 -12.31 17.13 2.16
C ILE A 252 -12.61 18.20 3.21
N GLU A 253 -13.84 18.68 3.29
CA GLU A 253 -14.25 19.70 4.28
C GLU A 253 -14.08 19.21 5.73
N ASN A 254 -14.44 17.96 6.00
CA ASN A 254 -14.52 17.45 7.37
C ASN A 254 -13.24 16.74 7.82
N VAL A 255 -12.56 16.01 6.93
CA VAL A 255 -11.40 15.19 7.29
C VAL A 255 -10.29 16.04 7.92
N LYS A 256 -9.90 15.66 9.12
CA LYS A 256 -8.82 16.28 9.89
C LYS A 256 -7.48 15.62 9.64
N ASP A 257 -7.46 14.32 9.35
CA ASP A 257 -6.24 13.59 8.99
C ASP A 257 -6.58 12.27 8.28
N ILE A 258 -5.61 11.76 7.52
CA ILE A 258 -5.63 10.40 6.95
C ILE A 258 -4.45 9.66 7.57
N LYS A 259 -4.75 8.70 8.46
CA LYS A 259 -3.75 7.91 9.17
C LYS A 259 -3.55 6.56 8.50
N LEU A 260 -2.30 6.19 8.34
CA LEU A 260 -1.87 4.89 7.83
C LEU A 260 -1.42 4.01 8.99
N PHE A 261 -1.80 2.74 8.95
CA PHE A 261 -1.40 1.74 9.92
C PHE A 261 -0.63 0.65 9.21
N PHE A 262 0.59 0.40 9.65
CA PHE A 262 1.40 -0.71 9.17
C PHE A 262 1.72 -1.60 10.35
N GLN A 263 1.13 -2.79 10.37
CA GLN A 263 1.63 -3.87 11.20
C GLN A 263 2.81 -4.49 10.47
N THR A 264 3.93 -4.63 11.17
CA THR A 264 5.19 -5.03 10.56
C THR A 264 5.87 -6.12 11.38
N TYR A 265 6.79 -6.80 10.73
CA TYR A 265 7.72 -7.69 11.38
C TYR A 265 9.11 -7.42 10.82
N ALA A 266 10.05 -7.18 11.72
CA ALA A 266 11.40 -6.75 11.44
C ALA A 266 12.43 -7.81 11.89
N ILE A 267 13.57 -7.83 11.21
CA ILE A 267 14.63 -8.82 11.44
C ILE A 267 15.96 -8.09 11.52
N SER A 268 16.69 -8.29 12.62
CA SER A 268 17.96 -7.60 12.90
C SER A 268 19.10 -8.04 12.00
N GLY A 269 19.12 -9.30 11.53
CA GLY A 269 20.28 -9.83 10.79
C GLY A 269 21.35 -10.38 11.74
N ASN A 270 22.57 -10.54 11.24
CA ASN A 270 23.73 -11.10 11.96
C ASN A 270 24.80 -10.02 12.19
#